data_AF-A0A2C6DR72-F1
#
_entry.id   AF-A0A2C6DR72-F1
#
_cell.length_a   1.000
_cell.length_b   1.000
_cell.length_c   1.000
_cell.angle_alpha   90.00
_cell.angle_beta   90.00
_cell.angle_gamma   90.00
#
_symmetry.space_group_name_H-M   'P 1'
#
loop_
_entity.id
_entity.type
_entity.pdbx_description
1 polymer ?
#
loop_
_entity_poly.entity_id
_entity_poly.type
_entity_poly.pdbx_seq_one_letter_code
_entity_poly.pdbx_strand_id
1 'polypeptide(L)'
;MINQMQLVAAIMKELSRQVPGLPAEARYVNAAIAAANSICNELSKPIVKASNRMGLSAWLTSDDTGLSSKFMASVLSGQFITENRYPLDPADFGRCVRLIRAVPELEPSLSQMRDFGKEWAAVVNNWSYWTQLYDNKQGEELYKEMKTAYSAAPVPEDYQ
;
A
#
# COMPACT_ATOMS: atom_id res chain seq x y z
N MET A 1 6.88 22.68 -12.43
CA MET A 1 6.28 23.21 -11.18
C MET A 1 4.81 23.45 -11.45
N ILE A 2 3.91 22.96 -10.60
CA ILE A 2 2.45 23.14 -10.80
C ILE A 2 2.10 24.60 -10.56
N ASN A 3 1.30 25.18 -11.45
CA ASN A 3 0.78 26.53 -11.27
C ASN A 3 -0.40 26.49 -10.28
N GLN A 4 -0.14 26.91 -9.04
CA GLN A 4 -1.10 26.86 -7.94
C GLN A 4 -2.37 27.68 -8.23
N MET A 5 -2.26 28.84 -8.89
CA MET A 5 -3.42 29.66 -9.26
C MET A 5 -4.31 28.99 -10.31
N GLN A 6 -3.71 28.32 -11.30
CA GLN A 6 -4.49 27.54 -12.28
C GLN A 6 -5.18 26.33 -11.62
N LEU A 7 -4.55 25.70 -10.63
CA LEU A 7 -5.15 24.62 -9.86
C LEU A 7 -6.35 25.11 -9.03
N VAL A 8 -6.22 26.26 -8.35
CA VAL A 8 -7.34 26.90 -7.62
C VAL A 8 -8.50 27.19 -8.57
N ALA A 9 -8.22 27.77 -9.75
CA ALA A 9 -9.24 28.05 -10.74
C ALA A 9 -9.96 26.78 -11.23
N ALA A 10 -9.22 25.68 -11.43
CA ALA A 10 -9.79 24.39 -11.82
C ALA A 10 -10.67 23.80 -10.72
N ILE A 11 -10.24 23.85 -9.45
CA ILE A 11 -11.03 23.41 -8.30
C ILE A 11 -12.33 24.21 -8.22
N MET A 12 -12.25 25.55 -8.27
CA MET A 12 -13.43 26.42 -8.20
C MET A 12 -14.41 26.17 -9.35
N LYS A 13 -13.90 25.99 -10.57
CA LYS A 13 -14.73 25.65 -11.74
C LYS A 13 -15.49 24.35 -11.53
N GLU A 14 -14.83 23.32 -11.00
CA GLU A 14 -15.44 22.03 -10.75
C GLU A 14 -16.47 22.09 -9.61
N LEU A 15 -16.19 22.85 -8.55
CA LEU A 15 -17.14 23.07 -7.46
C LEU A 15 -18.41 23.79 -7.94
N SER A 16 -18.28 24.84 -8.75
CA SER A 16 -19.45 25.53 -9.34
C SER A 16 -20.26 24.63 -10.29
N ARG A 17 -19.61 23.66 -10.95
CA ARG A 17 -20.29 22.66 -11.79
C ARG A 17 -21.10 21.67 -10.95
N GLN A 18 -20.53 21.18 -9.85
CA GLN A 18 -21.17 20.20 -8.97
C GLN A 18 -22.21 20.83 -8.03
N VAL A 19 -22.04 22.10 -7.68
CA VAL A 19 -22.92 22.87 -6.78
C VAL A 19 -23.42 24.11 -7.51
N PRO A 20 -24.50 24.00 -8.31
CA PRO A 20 -25.09 25.15 -8.99
C PRO A 20 -25.50 26.25 -8.01
N GLY A 21 -25.17 27.50 -8.32
CA GLY A 21 -25.46 28.64 -7.46
C GLY A 21 -24.52 28.81 -6.26
N LEU A 22 -23.40 28.07 -6.21
CA LEU A 22 -22.36 28.28 -5.19
C LEU A 22 -21.93 29.76 -5.18
N PRO A 23 -22.13 30.49 -4.07
CA PRO A 23 -21.82 31.91 -4.02
C PRO A 23 -20.30 32.13 -3.97
N ALA A 24 -19.85 33.20 -4.62
CA ALA A 24 -18.44 33.58 -4.72
C ALA A 24 -17.93 34.24 -3.44
N GLU A 25 -18.07 33.56 -2.31
CA GLU A 25 -17.62 34.05 -1.00
C GLU A 25 -16.16 33.70 -0.73
N ALA A 26 -15.44 34.63 -0.08
CA ALA A 26 -14.02 34.48 0.24
C ALA A 26 -13.71 33.16 0.99
N ARG A 27 -14.64 32.68 1.84
CA ARG A 27 -14.45 31.43 2.58
C ARG A 27 -14.28 30.19 1.69
N TYR A 28 -14.99 30.13 0.56
CA TYR A 28 -14.92 28.98 -0.36
C TYR A 28 -13.66 29.04 -1.22
N VAL A 29 -13.30 30.25 -1.65
CA VAL A 29 -12.04 30.49 -2.37
C VAL A 29 -10.85 30.14 -1.49
N ASN A 30 -10.86 30.54 -0.20
CA ASN A 30 -9.82 30.20 0.75
C ASN A 30 -9.70 28.68 0.99
N ALA A 31 -10.83 27.94 1.01
CA ALA A 31 -10.81 26.49 1.09
C ALA A 31 -10.17 25.84 -0.15
N ALA A 32 -10.48 26.34 -1.35
CA ALA A 32 -9.85 25.88 -2.59
C ALA A 32 -8.34 26.18 -2.62
N ILE A 33 -7.92 27.36 -2.12
CA ILE A 33 -6.50 27.71 -1.95
C ILE A 33 -5.82 26.75 -0.99
N ALA A 34 -6.43 26.44 0.16
CA ALA A 34 -5.88 25.50 1.13
C ALA A 34 -5.71 24.10 0.52
N ALA A 35 -6.71 23.61 -0.22
CA ALA A 35 -6.64 22.33 -0.93
C ALA A 35 -5.51 22.33 -1.99
N ALA A 36 -5.42 23.39 -2.81
CA ALA A 36 -4.37 23.52 -3.82
C ALA A 36 -2.97 23.58 -3.19
N ASN A 37 -2.81 24.30 -2.07
CA ASN A 37 -1.56 24.34 -1.31
C ASN A 37 -1.16 22.96 -0.81
N SER A 38 -2.09 22.21 -0.21
CA SER A 38 -1.82 20.85 0.25
C SER A 38 -1.36 19.93 -0.89
N ILE A 39 -2.02 20.01 -2.05
CA ILE A 39 -1.63 19.23 -3.24
C ILE A 39 -0.24 19.62 -3.75
N CYS A 40 0.01 20.92 -3.91
CA CYS A 40 1.31 21.43 -4.37
C CYS A 40 2.43 21.04 -3.39
N ASN A 41 2.18 21.14 -2.08
CA ASN A 41 3.12 20.73 -1.05
C ASN A 41 3.44 19.24 -1.15
N GLU A 42 2.43 18.38 -1.30
CA GLU A 42 2.64 16.94 -1.42
C GLU A 42 3.41 16.58 -2.69
N LEU A 43 3.05 17.17 -3.83
CA LEU A 43 3.72 16.94 -5.11
C LEU A 43 5.13 17.53 -5.19
N SER A 44 5.49 18.42 -4.28
CA SER A 44 6.86 18.93 -4.15
C SER A 44 7.79 17.96 -3.41
N LYS A 45 7.23 17.03 -2.62
CA LYS A 45 8.01 16.05 -1.89
C LYS A 45 8.50 14.95 -2.84
N PRO A 46 9.74 14.47 -2.68
CA PRO A 46 10.20 13.31 -3.42
C PRO A 46 9.44 12.07 -2.95
N ILE A 47 9.08 11.19 -3.89
CA ILE A 47 8.56 9.86 -3.54
C ILE A 47 9.69 9.08 -2.86
N VAL A 48 9.49 8.69 -1.62
CA VAL A 48 10.44 7.89 -0.84
C VAL A 48 10.09 6.42 -1.02
N LYS A 49 10.88 5.70 -1.83
CA LYS A 49 10.74 4.25 -1.99
C LYS A 49 11.50 3.48 -0.91
N ALA A 50 11.08 2.24 -0.67
CA ALA A 50 11.83 1.36 0.21
C ALA A 50 13.23 1.11 -0.37
N SER A 51 14.24 1.12 0.49
CA SER A 51 15.62 0.79 0.15
C SER A 51 16.12 -0.33 1.07
N ASN A 52 17.08 -1.10 0.58
CA ASN A 52 17.61 -2.25 1.31
C ASN A 52 18.17 -1.81 2.67
N ARG A 53 17.82 -2.54 3.73
CA ARG A 53 18.30 -2.31 5.11
C ARG A 53 18.01 -0.90 5.68
N MET A 54 17.00 -0.18 5.18
CA MET A 54 16.62 1.11 5.75
C MET A 54 16.03 1.03 7.16
N GLY A 55 15.61 -0.17 7.59
CA GLY A 55 15.02 -0.41 8.91
C GLY A 55 13.53 -0.10 8.97
N LEU A 56 12.86 -0.65 9.98
CA LEU A 56 11.40 -0.64 10.09
C LEU A 56 10.82 0.78 10.20
N SER A 57 11.43 1.64 11.02
CA SER A 57 10.96 3.02 11.20
C SER A 57 11.00 3.82 9.90
N ALA A 58 12.13 3.76 9.18
CA ALA A 58 12.25 4.47 7.90
C ALA A 58 11.30 3.88 6.84
N TRP A 59 11.13 2.55 6.80
CA TRP A 59 10.20 1.89 5.89
C TRP A 59 8.74 2.30 6.17
N LEU A 60 8.33 2.35 7.45
CA LEU A 60 6.98 2.78 7.85
C LEU A 60 6.65 4.21 7.40
N THR A 61 7.66 5.07 7.31
CA THR A 61 7.53 6.46 6.85
C THR A 61 7.67 6.63 5.33
N SER A 62 7.94 5.55 4.58
CA SER A 62 8.11 5.60 3.13
C SER A 62 6.78 5.49 2.36
N ASP A 63 6.79 5.88 1.09
CA ASP A 63 5.68 5.75 0.13
C ASP A 63 5.58 4.35 -0.49
N ASP A 64 6.22 3.36 0.13
CA ASP A 64 6.32 1.98 -0.38
C ASP A 64 5.71 0.96 0.59
N THR A 65 4.65 1.39 1.27
CA THR A 65 3.86 0.59 2.19
C THR A 65 2.46 0.33 1.63
N GLY A 66 1.80 -0.69 2.15
CA GLY A 66 0.43 -1.07 1.82
C GLY A 66 -0.19 -1.91 2.92
N LEU A 67 -1.51 -2.08 2.91
CA LEU A 67 -2.23 -2.74 4.00
C LEU A 67 -1.69 -4.15 4.31
N SER A 68 -1.42 -4.97 3.29
CA SER A 68 -0.83 -6.30 3.45
C SER A 68 0.57 -6.27 4.06
N SER A 69 1.46 -5.45 3.53
CA SER A 69 2.82 -5.29 4.06
C SER A 69 2.86 -4.68 5.46
N LYS A 70 1.92 -3.77 5.79
CA LYS A 70 1.81 -3.20 7.14
C LYS A 70 1.35 -4.25 8.15
N PHE A 71 0.42 -5.11 7.77
CA PHE A 71 0.02 -6.26 8.59
C PHE A 71 1.18 -7.25 8.77
N MET A 72 1.91 -7.57 7.71
CA MET A 72 3.11 -8.40 7.82
C MET A 72 4.14 -7.77 8.77
N ALA A 73 4.43 -6.48 8.63
CA ALA A 73 5.32 -5.76 9.55
C ALA A 73 4.80 -5.77 11.00
N SER A 74 3.49 -5.61 11.21
CA SER A 74 2.89 -5.59 12.55
C SER A 74 3.09 -6.92 13.27
N VAL A 75 2.84 -8.03 12.57
CA VAL A 75 3.02 -9.39 13.09
C VAL A 75 4.50 -9.68 13.34
N LEU A 76 5.35 -9.51 12.32
CA LEU A 76 6.75 -9.93 12.39
C LEU A 76 7.60 -9.10 13.36
N SER A 77 7.25 -7.82 13.55
CA SER A 77 7.96 -6.94 14.48
C SER A 77 7.36 -6.91 15.88
N GLY A 78 6.06 -7.19 16.02
CA GLY A 78 5.32 -7.02 17.28
C GLY A 78 5.23 -5.57 17.78
N GLN A 79 5.59 -4.57 16.97
CA GLN A 79 5.69 -3.17 17.43
C GLN A 79 4.39 -2.37 17.31
N PHE A 80 3.42 -2.86 16.54
CA PHE A 80 2.11 -2.23 16.33
C PHE A 80 1.10 -3.27 15.87
N ILE A 81 -0.18 -2.89 15.75
CA ILE A 81 -1.27 -3.79 15.35
C ILE A 81 -2.02 -3.16 14.18
N THR A 82 -2.34 -3.97 13.17
CA THR A 82 -3.24 -3.59 12.08
C THR A 82 -4.22 -4.72 11.76
N GLU A 83 -5.26 -4.43 10.98
CA GLU A 83 -6.19 -5.45 10.49
C GLU A 83 -5.48 -6.51 9.64
N ASN A 84 -5.97 -7.76 9.71
CA ASN A 84 -5.49 -8.84 8.87
C ASN A 84 -5.84 -8.58 7.40
N ARG A 85 -4.81 -8.20 6.64
CA ARG A 85 -4.89 -7.94 5.20
C ARG A 85 -3.77 -8.73 4.55
N TYR A 86 -4.08 -9.48 3.50
CA TYR A 86 -3.13 -10.28 2.72
C TYR A 86 -2.92 -9.66 1.32
N PRO A 87 -1.82 -9.98 0.60
CA PRO A 87 -1.59 -9.41 -0.72
C PRO A 87 -2.58 -9.97 -1.76
N LEU A 88 -3.34 -9.09 -2.41
CA LEU A 88 -4.36 -9.48 -3.38
C LEU A 88 -3.82 -9.63 -4.80
N ASP A 89 -2.70 -8.97 -5.09
CA ASP A 89 -2.08 -8.90 -6.41
C ASP A 89 -0.54 -8.82 -6.32
N PRO A 90 0.18 -8.91 -7.46
CA PRO A 90 1.63 -8.78 -7.51
C PRO A 90 2.19 -7.48 -6.93
N ALA A 91 1.44 -6.37 -6.98
CA ALA A 91 1.91 -5.09 -6.46
C ALA A 91 1.87 -5.06 -4.93
N ASP A 92 0.81 -5.63 -4.34
CA ASP A 92 0.70 -5.85 -2.89
C ASP A 92 1.78 -6.82 -2.40
N PHE A 93 1.96 -7.96 -3.08
CA PHE A 93 3.03 -8.91 -2.75
C PHE A 93 4.41 -8.26 -2.87
N GLY A 94 4.64 -7.46 -3.92
CA GLY A 94 5.88 -6.73 -4.11
C GLY A 94 6.20 -5.77 -2.95
N ARG A 95 5.19 -5.14 -2.32
CA ARG A 95 5.40 -4.33 -1.09
C ARG A 95 5.83 -5.20 0.10
N CYS A 96 5.29 -6.42 0.23
CA CYS A 96 5.75 -7.38 1.25
C CYS A 96 7.21 -7.80 1.01
N VAL A 97 7.59 -8.11 -0.23
CA VAL A 97 8.99 -8.44 -0.57
C VAL A 97 9.93 -7.27 -0.26
N ARG A 98 9.55 -6.05 -0.63
CA ARG A 98 10.36 -4.85 -0.36
C ARG A 98 10.45 -4.53 1.13
N LEU A 99 9.45 -4.86 1.96
CA LEU A 99 9.56 -4.82 3.42
C LEU A 99 10.70 -5.73 3.92
N ILE A 100 10.74 -7.00 3.51
CA ILE A 100 11.81 -7.92 3.94
C ILE A 100 13.18 -7.44 3.50
N ARG A 101 13.30 -6.86 2.29
CA ARG A 101 14.56 -6.24 1.84
C ARG A 101 14.94 -5.02 2.65
N ALA A 102 13.96 -4.21 3.07
CA ALA A 102 14.15 -3.03 3.90
C ALA A 102 14.51 -3.38 5.35
N VAL A 103 14.01 -4.51 5.86
CA VAL A 103 14.16 -4.96 7.25
C VAL A 103 14.45 -6.48 7.28
N PRO A 104 15.65 -6.91 6.85
CA PRO A 104 15.97 -8.33 6.70
C PRO A 104 15.91 -9.10 8.04
N GLU A 105 15.96 -8.42 9.17
CA GLU A 105 15.79 -9.01 10.50
C GLU A 105 14.41 -9.64 10.70
N LEU A 106 13.41 -9.29 9.88
CA LEU A 106 12.07 -9.88 9.92
C LEU A 106 11.98 -11.22 9.16
N GLU A 107 12.92 -11.51 8.26
CA GLU A 107 12.88 -12.69 7.39
C GLU A 107 12.78 -14.03 8.16
N PRO A 108 13.54 -14.26 9.25
CA PRO A 108 13.45 -15.50 10.01
C PRO A 108 12.07 -15.76 10.63
N SER A 109 11.28 -14.70 10.85
CA SER A 109 9.95 -14.77 11.45
C SER A 109 8.83 -14.98 10.42
N LEU A 110 9.12 -14.96 9.11
CA LEU A 110 8.09 -15.07 8.04
C LEU A 110 7.14 -16.25 8.23
N SER A 111 7.61 -17.35 8.83
CA SER A 111 6.78 -18.52 9.12
C SER A 111 5.58 -18.23 10.03
N GLN A 112 5.65 -17.21 10.88
CA GLN A 112 4.56 -16.80 11.78
C GLN A 112 3.32 -16.34 11.01
N MET A 113 3.49 -15.86 9.76
CA MET A 113 2.35 -15.40 8.97
C MET A 113 1.36 -16.53 8.68
N ARG A 114 1.78 -17.80 8.70
CA ARG A 114 0.89 -18.97 8.44
C ARG A 114 -0.30 -19.03 9.40
N ASP A 115 -0.17 -18.47 10.60
CA ASP A 115 -1.19 -18.53 11.64
C ASP A 115 -2.35 -17.55 11.39
N PHE A 116 -2.23 -16.68 10.37
CA PHE A 116 -3.18 -15.61 10.08
C PHE A 116 -4.10 -15.92 8.89
N GLY A 117 -4.45 -17.20 8.72
CA GLY A 117 -5.40 -17.67 7.73
C GLY A 117 -4.77 -18.28 6.49
N LYS A 118 -5.63 -18.87 5.68
CA LYS A 118 -5.25 -19.73 4.57
C LYS A 118 -4.49 -18.99 3.46
N GLU A 119 -4.79 -17.71 3.27
CA GLU A 119 -4.12 -16.85 2.29
C GLU A 119 -2.68 -16.56 2.69
N TRP A 120 -2.43 -16.25 3.97
CA TRP A 120 -1.06 -16.05 4.46
C TRP A 120 -0.28 -17.37 4.51
N ALA A 121 -0.93 -18.49 4.85
CA ALA A 121 -0.31 -19.80 4.71
C ALA A 121 0.15 -20.06 3.26
N ALA A 122 -0.68 -19.74 2.27
CA ALA A 122 -0.32 -19.83 0.86
C ALA A 122 0.86 -18.90 0.50
N VAL A 123 0.86 -17.64 0.97
CA VAL A 123 1.96 -16.69 0.75
C VAL A 123 3.27 -17.25 1.28
N VAL A 124 3.30 -17.74 2.52
CA VAL A 124 4.54 -18.26 3.14
C VAL A 124 5.02 -19.53 2.43
N ASN A 125 4.11 -20.44 2.09
CA ASN A 125 4.47 -21.69 1.44
C ASN A 125 5.04 -21.50 0.03
N ASN A 126 4.65 -20.42 -0.65
CA ASN A 126 5.12 -20.09 -2.01
C ASN A 126 6.14 -18.94 -2.04
N TRP A 127 6.59 -18.44 -0.88
CA TRP A 127 7.35 -17.19 -0.76
C TRP A 127 8.55 -17.10 -1.70
N SER A 128 9.39 -18.15 -1.73
CA SER A 128 10.60 -18.19 -2.57
C SER A 128 10.26 -18.11 -4.07
N TYR A 129 9.31 -18.94 -4.52
CA TYR A 129 8.88 -18.99 -5.92
C TYR A 129 8.22 -17.68 -6.37
N TRP A 130 7.31 -17.14 -5.56
CA TRP A 130 6.64 -15.89 -5.87
C TRP A 130 7.59 -14.69 -5.87
N THR A 131 8.57 -14.69 -4.97
CA THR A 131 9.64 -13.66 -4.96
C THR A 131 10.44 -13.71 -6.25
N GLN A 132 10.76 -14.92 -6.75
CA GLN A 132 11.45 -15.10 -8.03
C GLN A 132 10.62 -14.55 -9.20
N LEU A 133 9.32 -14.87 -9.29
CA LEU A 133 8.43 -14.32 -10.32
C LEU A 133 8.37 -12.79 -10.26
N TYR A 134 8.27 -12.23 -9.05
CA TYR A 134 8.26 -10.79 -8.83
C TYR A 134 9.57 -10.12 -9.29
N ASP A 135 10.73 -10.71 -8.97
CA ASP A 135 12.03 -10.18 -9.36
C ASP A 135 12.24 -10.24 -10.88
N ASN A 136 11.78 -11.33 -11.51
CA ASN A 136 11.80 -11.52 -12.95
C ASN A 136 10.74 -10.68 -13.70
N LYS A 137 9.96 -9.85 -13.01
CA LYS A 137 8.88 -9.02 -13.59
C LYS A 137 7.77 -9.84 -14.26
N GLN A 138 7.55 -11.07 -13.81
CA GLN A 138 6.51 -11.97 -14.32
C GLN A 138 5.18 -11.75 -13.58
N GLY A 139 4.67 -10.52 -13.61
CA GLY A 139 3.50 -10.11 -12.82
C GLY A 139 2.21 -10.89 -13.16
N GLU A 140 1.96 -11.17 -14.44
CA GLU A 140 0.79 -11.94 -14.86
C GLU A 140 0.82 -13.38 -14.35
N GLU A 141 2.00 -14.00 -14.39
CA GLU A 141 2.17 -15.37 -13.91
C GLU A 141 2.03 -15.43 -12.39
N LEU A 142 2.69 -14.50 -11.69
CA LEU A 142 2.54 -14.36 -10.24
C LEU A 142 1.07 -14.18 -9.84
N TYR A 143 0.32 -13.37 -10.58
CA TYR A 143 -1.10 -13.18 -10.29
C TYR A 143 -1.89 -14.49 -10.43
N LYS A 144 -1.67 -15.27 -11.50
CA LYS A 144 -2.33 -16.57 -11.69
C LYS A 144 -1.99 -17.55 -10.56
N GLU A 145 -0.71 -17.64 -10.19
CA GLU A 145 -0.23 -18.48 -9.11
C GLU A 145 -0.89 -18.11 -7.76
N MET A 146 -0.93 -16.82 -7.45
CA MET A 146 -1.60 -16.31 -6.24
C MET A 146 -3.10 -16.67 -6.24
N LYS A 147 -3.82 -16.44 -7.35
CA LYS A 147 -5.25 -16.76 -7.44
C LYS A 147 -5.53 -18.26 -7.29
N THR A 148 -4.69 -19.10 -7.89
CA THR A 148 -4.78 -20.55 -7.77
C THR A 148 -4.57 -20.99 -6.32
N ALA A 149 -3.49 -20.51 -5.68
CA ALA A 149 -3.16 -20.88 -4.30
C ALA A 149 -4.24 -20.43 -3.29
N TYR A 150 -4.79 -19.23 -3.44
CA TYR A 150 -5.85 -18.73 -2.55
C TYR A 150 -7.17 -19.49 -2.71
N SER A 151 -7.47 -19.98 -3.92
CA SER A 151 -8.69 -20.75 -4.20
C SER A 151 -8.58 -22.21 -3.74
N ALA A 152 -7.37 -22.79 -3.79
CA ALA A 152 -7.11 -24.16 -3.36
C ALA A 152 -7.07 -24.32 -1.82
N ALA A 153 -7.00 -23.21 -1.09
CA ALA A 153 -6.84 -23.24 0.35
C ALA A 153 -8.19 -23.56 1.03
N PRO A 154 -8.26 -24.59 1.90
CA PRO A 154 -9.51 -25.03 2.54
C PRO A 154 -10.16 -23.89 3.33
N VAL A 155 -11.49 -23.81 3.27
CA VAL A 155 -12.27 -22.89 4.10
C VAL A 155 -12.23 -23.43 5.54
N PRO A 156 -11.82 -22.65 6.56
CA PRO A 156 -11.91 -23.08 7.95
C PRO A 156 -13.37 -23.40 8.30
N GLU A 157 -13.61 -24.50 9.01
CA GLU A 157 -14.95 -24.97 9.41
C GLU A 157 -15.74 -23.96 10.27
N ASP A 158 -15.06 -22.96 10.85
CA ASP A 158 -15.65 -21.98 11.77
C ASP A 158 -16.45 -20.84 11.10
N TYR A 159 -16.74 -20.95 9.80
CA TYR A 159 -17.53 -19.97 9.03
C TYR A 159 -18.76 -20.59 8.34
N GLN A 160 -19.40 -21.59 8.95
CA GLN A 160 -20.76 -22.04 8.61
C GLN A 160 -21.78 -21.68 9.68
#